data_AF-A0A9P7FF70-F1
#
_entry.id   AF-A0A9P7FF70-F1
#
_cell.length_a   1.000
_cell.length_b   1.000
_cell.length_c   1.000
_cell.angle_alpha   90.00
_cell.angle_beta   90.00
_cell.angle_gamma   90.00
#
_symmetry.space_group_name_H-M   'P 1'
#
loop_
_entity.id
_entity.type
_entity.pdbx_description
1 polymer ?
#
loop_
_entity_poly.entity_id
_entity_poly.type
_entity_poly.pdbx_seq_one_letter_code
_entity_poly.pdbx_strand_id
1 'polypeptide(L)'
;MTALCTYDYTCSLHEEWTFLLRSRWSKMKGLYIVTRYLPFIFLATNLSMYFIPNENSGKCRVLENTQSGLGIVLVMVSETFFILRTYVLWNKNIILLVATLSTFFTFLVASFSTVFATGVTAAYWTSAVPGITGCYSSTSFQYFIAFLLLSVFELGLMILTLIRAVQNWRINSSHLYVVLVNHNISYYACGFLFSVTNIITSLLLQNFYETILYDFQFIMLAILATRMHLHLWQVNQHPHGSTSNLVHVPMSDISFTNPTV
;
A
#
# COMPACT_ATOMS: atom_id res chain seq x y z
N MET A 1 -2.65 -4.64 15.81
CA MET A 1 -3.33 -4.20 14.57
C MET A 1 -4.52 -3.31 14.83
N THR A 2 -5.58 -3.83 15.44
CA THR A 2 -6.85 -3.08 15.65
C THR A 2 -6.65 -1.76 16.37
N ALA A 3 -5.87 -1.73 17.45
CA ALA A 3 -5.56 -0.49 18.17
C ALA A 3 -4.83 0.56 17.32
N LEU A 4 -3.94 0.14 16.42
CA LEU A 4 -3.20 1.03 15.54
C LEU A 4 -4.09 1.60 14.43
N CYS A 5 -4.98 0.78 13.86
CA CYS A 5 -6.01 1.25 12.92
C CYS A 5 -6.99 2.21 13.59
N THR A 6 -7.45 1.91 14.81
CA THR A 6 -8.37 2.77 15.56
C THR A 6 -7.70 4.07 15.95
N TYR A 7 -6.44 4.04 16.41
CA TYR A 7 -5.67 5.25 16.71
C TYR A 7 -5.50 6.11 15.46
N ASP A 8 -5.12 5.50 14.34
CA ASP A 8 -4.98 6.20 13.06
C ASP A 8 -6.29 6.87 12.65
N TYR A 9 -7.39 6.13 12.77
CA TYR A 9 -8.74 6.59 12.48
C TYR A 9 -9.15 7.78 13.35
N THR A 10 -9.04 7.66 14.67
CA THR A 10 -9.42 8.73 15.60
C THR A 10 -8.62 10.02 15.39
N CYS A 11 -7.33 9.91 15.04
CA CYS A 11 -6.46 11.06 14.87
C CYS A 11 -6.65 11.76 13.51
N SER A 12 -6.90 11.01 12.42
CA SER A 12 -7.11 11.60 11.09
C SER A 12 -8.56 12.00 10.77
N LEU A 13 -9.53 11.52 11.55
CA LEU A 13 -10.97 11.66 11.25
C LEU A 13 -11.43 13.09 10.96
N HIS A 14 -10.90 14.08 11.69
CA HIS A 14 -11.29 15.48 11.51
C HIS A 14 -10.77 16.07 10.18
N GLU A 15 -9.52 15.75 9.86
CA GLU A 15 -8.83 16.18 8.62
C GLU A 15 -9.41 15.46 7.40
N GLU A 16 -9.83 14.20 7.57
CA GLU A 16 -10.52 13.43 6.55
C GLU A 16 -11.90 13.95 6.23
N TRP A 17 -12.66 14.31 7.25
CA TRP A 17 -14.02 14.79 7.06
C TRP A 17 -13.99 16.06 6.21
N THR A 18 -13.08 16.98 6.53
CA THR A 18 -12.83 18.18 5.74
C THR A 18 -12.30 17.86 4.32
N PHE A 19 -11.46 16.84 4.17
CA PHE A 19 -11.04 16.31 2.86
C PHE A 19 -12.21 15.79 2.03
N LEU A 20 -13.02 14.89 2.58
CA LEU A 20 -14.15 14.27 1.90
C LEU A 20 -15.22 15.29 1.52
N LEU A 21 -15.43 16.32 2.34
CA LEU A 21 -16.38 17.40 2.07
C LEU A 21 -15.88 18.39 1.01
N ARG A 22 -14.60 18.79 1.06
CA ARG A 22 -14.08 19.88 0.21
C ARG A 22 -13.43 19.39 -1.08
N SER A 23 -13.06 18.12 -1.17
CA SER A 23 -12.44 17.54 -2.36
C SER A 23 -13.47 17.22 -3.45
N ARG A 24 -13.23 17.75 -4.66
CA ARG A 24 -14.01 17.43 -5.87
C ARG A 24 -13.93 15.92 -6.15
N TRP A 25 -15.05 15.30 -6.50
CA TRP A 25 -15.12 13.89 -6.83
C TRP A 25 -14.25 13.57 -8.06
N SER A 26 -13.11 12.92 -7.83
CA SER A 26 -12.17 12.43 -8.84
C SER A 26 -11.80 10.98 -8.56
N LYS A 27 -11.21 10.27 -9.53
CA LYS A 27 -10.72 8.88 -9.40
C LYS A 27 -9.85 8.69 -8.15
N MET A 28 -9.09 9.70 -7.76
CA MET A 28 -8.26 9.74 -6.54
C MET A 28 -9.08 9.60 -5.24
N LYS A 29 -10.29 10.18 -5.17
CA LYS A 29 -11.16 10.10 -3.98
C LYS A 29 -11.70 8.68 -3.79
N GLY A 30 -12.09 8.03 -4.90
CA GLY A 30 -12.48 6.63 -4.88
C GLY A 30 -11.34 5.73 -4.42
N LEU A 31 -10.15 5.93 -4.98
CA LEU A 31 -8.94 5.19 -4.59
C LEU A 31 -8.66 5.38 -3.09
N TYR A 32 -8.79 6.61 -2.57
CA TYR A 32 -8.57 6.91 -1.15
C TYR A 32 -9.55 6.19 -0.22
N ILE A 33 -10.84 6.23 -0.55
CA ILE A 33 -11.89 5.52 0.21
C ILE A 33 -11.57 4.03 0.23
N VAL A 34 -11.24 3.46 -0.92
CA VAL A 34 -10.88 2.05 -1.07
C VAL A 34 -9.69 1.69 -0.17
N THR A 35 -8.56 2.39 -0.24
CA THR A 35 -7.38 2.12 0.63
C THR A 35 -7.70 2.21 2.11
N ARG A 36 -8.66 3.07 2.48
CA ARG A 36 -8.96 3.34 3.89
C ARG A 36 -9.93 2.35 4.51
N TYR A 37 -10.92 1.88 3.74
CA TYR A 37 -11.92 0.92 4.25
C TYR A 37 -11.50 -0.54 4.07
N LEU A 38 -10.66 -0.86 3.08
CA LEU A 38 -10.19 -2.24 2.89
C LEU A 38 -9.45 -2.85 4.10
N PRO A 39 -8.59 -2.12 4.84
CA PRO A 39 -7.92 -2.68 6.02
C PRO A 39 -8.89 -3.17 7.09
N PHE A 40 -10.06 -2.53 7.22
CA PHE A 40 -11.10 -2.97 8.15
C PHE A 40 -11.75 -4.29 7.71
N ILE A 41 -12.03 -4.42 6.41
CA ILE A 41 -12.56 -5.68 5.84
C ILE A 41 -11.53 -6.80 6.02
N PHE A 42 -10.25 -6.50 5.74
CA PHE A 42 -9.14 -7.43 5.94
C PHE A 42 -9.02 -7.90 7.40
N LEU A 43 -9.10 -6.98 8.35
CA LEU A 43 -9.10 -7.32 9.78
C LEU A 43 -10.33 -8.14 10.21
N ALA A 44 -11.51 -7.82 9.67
CA ALA A 44 -12.72 -8.59 9.94
C ALA A 44 -12.61 -10.04 9.43
N THR A 45 -12.04 -10.24 8.23
CA THR A 45 -11.78 -11.58 7.68
C THR A 45 -10.73 -12.33 8.49
N ASN A 46 -9.67 -11.65 8.93
CA ASN A 46 -8.62 -12.23 9.78
C ASN A 46 -9.18 -12.68 11.14
N LEU A 47 -9.98 -11.84 11.81
CA LEU A 47 -10.66 -12.21 13.04
C LEU A 47 -11.60 -13.40 12.84
N SER A 48 -12.33 -13.44 11.71
CA SER A 48 -13.21 -14.56 11.39
C SER A 48 -12.44 -15.88 11.28
N MET A 49 -11.21 -15.87 10.77
CA MET A 49 -10.35 -17.06 10.68
C MET A 49 -9.97 -17.63 12.06
N TYR A 50 -9.85 -16.80 13.09
CA TYR A 50 -9.56 -17.22 14.46
C TYR A 50 -10.79 -17.67 15.25
N PHE A 51 -11.95 -17.06 14.99
CA PHE A 51 -13.17 -17.31 15.77
C PHE A 51 -14.07 -18.41 15.20
N ILE A 52 -13.86 -18.89 13.98
CA ILE A 52 -14.70 -19.95 13.39
C ILE A 52 -14.34 -21.32 13.98
N PRO A 53 -15.27 -21.97 14.72
CA PRO A 53 -15.03 -23.29 15.27
C PRO A 53 -15.22 -24.37 14.20
N ASN A 54 -14.19 -25.20 14.03
CA ASN A 54 -14.26 -26.55 13.46
C ASN A 54 -15.15 -26.71 12.21
N GLU A 55 -14.79 -26.05 11.10
CA GLU A 55 -15.48 -26.24 9.81
C GLU A 55 -14.58 -26.87 8.73
N ASN A 56 -15.27 -27.61 7.85
CA ASN A 56 -14.81 -28.29 6.65
C ASN A 56 -13.64 -27.60 5.92
N SER A 57 -12.64 -28.38 5.50
CA SER A 57 -11.40 -27.92 4.81
C SER A 57 -11.67 -26.92 3.66
N GLY A 58 -12.79 -27.08 2.96
CA GLY A 58 -13.19 -26.17 1.87
C GLY A 58 -13.48 -24.73 2.30
N LYS A 59 -14.06 -24.49 3.48
CA LYS A 59 -14.38 -23.13 3.95
C LYS A 59 -13.14 -22.37 4.40
N CYS A 60 -12.19 -23.06 5.01
CA CYS A 60 -10.90 -22.47 5.33
C CYS A 60 -10.17 -22.01 4.06
N ARG A 61 -10.14 -22.84 3.03
CA ARG A 61 -9.51 -22.48 1.75
C ARG A 61 -10.13 -21.21 1.13
N VAL A 62 -11.46 -21.07 1.22
CA VAL A 62 -12.15 -19.86 0.75
C VAL A 62 -11.77 -18.64 1.57
N LEU A 63 -11.71 -18.76 2.91
CA LEU A 63 -11.32 -17.68 3.81
C LEU A 63 -9.88 -17.22 3.56
N GLU A 64 -8.93 -18.15 3.47
CA GLU A 64 -7.52 -17.84 3.20
C GLU A 64 -7.37 -17.17 1.82
N ASN A 65 -7.98 -17.73 0.77
CA ASN A 65 -7.93 -17.13 -0.57
C ASN A 65 -8.58 -15.73 -0.59
N THR A 66 -9.63 -15.52 0.19
CA THR A 66 -10.27 -14.20 0.34
C THR A 66 -9.34 -13.22 1.05
N GLN A 67 -8.67 -13.64 2.12
CA GLN A 67 -7.69 -12.80 2.84
C GLN A 67 -6.50 -12.46 1.95
N SER A 68 -5.91 -13.45 1.26
CA SER A 68 -4.81 -13.21 0.32
C SER A 68 -5.23 -12.27 -0.81
N GLY A 69 -6.44 -12.45 -1.37
CA GLY A 69 -7.00 -11.55 -2.37
C GLY A 69 -7.16 -10.12 -1.86
N LEU A 70 -7.71 -9.94 -0.65
CA LEU A 70 -7.83 -8.63 -0.01
C LEU A 70 -6.47 -7.98 0.26
N GLY A 71 -5.48 -8.75 0.71
CA GLY A 71 -4.10 -8.29 0.91
C GLY A 71 -3.47 -7.79 -0.38
N ILE A 72 -3.65 -8.53 -1.49
CA ILE A 72 -3.19 -8.09 -2.81
C ILE A 72 -3.86 -6.78 -3.20
N VAL A 73 -5.18 -6.65 -3.05
CA VAL A 73 -5.90 -5.40 -3.37
C VAL A 73 -5.41 -4.24 -2.51
N LEU A 74 -5.07 -4.47 -1.24
CA LEU A 74 -4.46 -3.44 -0.37
C LEU A 74 -3.12 -2.95 -0.91
N VAL A 75 -2.25 -3.86 -1.32
CA VAL A 75 -0.95 -3.52 -1.93
C VAL A 75 -1.17 -2.79 -3.26
N MET A 76 -2.06 -3.29 -4.11
CA MET A 76 -2.43 -2.66 -5.40
C MET A 76 -2.75 -1.19 -5.25
N VAL A 77 -3.67 -0.90 -4.35
CA VAL A 77 -4.20 0.44 -4.18
C VAL A 77 -3.13 1.34 -3.56
N SER A 78 -2.37 0.85 -2.57
CA SER A 78 -1.31 1.59 -1.91
C SER A 78 -0.13 1.92 -2.85
N GLU A 79 0.32 0.95 -3.63
CA GLU A 79 1.39 1.16 -4.62
C GLU A 79 0.97 2.12 -5.72
N THR A 80 -0.30 2.06 -6.14
CA THR A 80 -0.85 3.01 -7.12
C THR A 80 -0.75 4.46 -6.59
N PHE A 81 -0.96 4.69 -5.30
CA PHE A 81 -0.76 6.02 -4.69
C PHE A 81 0.69 6.50 -4.80
N PHE A 82 1.64 5.61 -4.51
CA PHE A 82 3.07 5.90 -4.59
C PHE A 82 3.54 6.17 -6.03
N ILE A 83 3.07 5.38 -6.99
CA ILE A 83 3.32 5.59 -8.42
C ILE A 83 2.77 6.94 -8.89
N LEU A 84 1.50 7.24 -8.57
CA LEU A 84 0.85 8.50 -8.96
C LEU A 84 1.60 9.72 -8.42
N ARG A 85 2.16 9.62 -7.20
CA ARG A 85 2.95 10.71 -6.64
C ARG A 85 4.27 10.90 -7.37
N THR A 86 4.98 9.81 -7.63
CA THR A 86 6.24 9.84 -8.39
C THR A 86 6.01 10.40 -9.79
N TYR A 87 4.89 10.05 -10.43
CA TYR A 87 4.47 10.59 -11.71
C TYR A 87 4.28 12.12 -11.69
N VAL A 88 3.59 12.65 -10.68
CA VAL A 88 3.41 14.11 -10.53
C VAL A 88 4.75 14.81 -10.29
N LEU A 89 5.64 14.21 -9.48
CA LEU A 89 6.99 14.75 -9.23
C LEU A 89 7.84 14.85 -10.51
N TRP A 90 7.58 13.95 -11.45
CA TRP A 90 8.25 13.91 -12.75
C TRP A 90 7.59 14.76 -13.84
N ASN A 91 6.85 15.79 -13.43
CA ASN A 91 6.19 16.70 -14.36
C ASN A 91 5.24 15.97 -15.33
N LYS A 92 4.51 14.96 -14.83
CA LYS A 92 3.52 14.19 -15.59
C LYS A 92 4.10 13.42 -16.80
N ASN A 93 5.36 12.99 -16.73
CA ASN A 93 5.96 12.19 -17.80
C ASN A 93 5.28 10.81 -17.93
N ILE A 94 4.52 10.63 -19.02
CA ILE A 94 3.74 9.41 -19.29
C ILE A 94 4.66 8.18 -19.44
N ILE A 95 5.88 8.36 -19.96
CA ILE A 95 6.83 7.26 -20.15
C ILE A 95 7.19 6.63 -18.80
N LEU A 96 7.43 7.44 -17.78
CA LEU A 96 7.75 6.95 -16.43
C LEU A 96 6.54 6.25 -15.80
N LEU A 97 5.33 6.79 -16.02
CA LEU A 97 4.10 6.16 -15.54
C LEU A 97 3.90 4.78 -16.16
N VAL A 98 4.03 4.68 -17.48
CA VAL A 98 3.87 3.41 -18.21
C VAL A 98 4.95 2.43 -17.78
N ALA A 99 6.20 2.86 -17.64
CA ALA A 99 7.30 2.01 -17.18
C ALA A 99 7.05 1.46 -15.77
N THR A 100 6.75 2.33 -14.80
CA THR A 100 6.51 1.93 -13.40
C THR A 100 5.26 1.05 -13.27
N LEU A 101 4.18 1.38 -13.97
CA LEU A 101 2.95 0.58 -13.95
C LEU A 101 3.15 -0.78 -14.64
N SER A 102 3.91 -0.84 -15.73
CA SER A 102 4.25 -2.10 -16.42
C SER A 102 5.12 -3.00 -15.54
N THR A 103 6.10 -2.44 -14.83
CA THR A 103 6.92 -3.19 -13.87
C THR A 103 6.05 -3.71 -12.73
N PHE A 104 5.18 -2.86 -12.18
CA PHE A 104 4.25 -3.26 -11.13
C PHE A 104 3.31 -4.39 -11.60
N PHE A 105 2.74 -4.28 -12.79
CA PHE A 105 1.88 -5.31 -13.37
C PHE A 105 2.59 -6.66 -13.52
N THR A 106 3.83 -6.63 -14.00
CA THR A 106 4.66 -7.84 -14.12
C THR A 106 4.86 -8.53 -12.76
N PHE A 107 5.12 -7.76 -11.70
CA PHE A 107 5.31 -8.30 -10.36
C PHE A 107 4.04 -8.89 -9.75
N LEU A 108 2.88 -8.31 -10.04
CA LEU A 108 1.60 -8.85 -9.62
C LEU A 108 1.29 -10.17 -10.30
N VAL A 109 1.50 -10.25 -11.61
CA VAL A 109 1.28 -11.49 -12.37
C VAL A 109 2.20 -12.58 -11.86
N ALA A 110 3.47 -12.26 -11.58
CA ALA A 110 4.41 -13.19 -10.97
C ALA A 110 3.92 -13.68 -9.60
N SER A 111 3.47 -12.76 -8.74
CA SER A 111 2.97 -13.09 -7.39
C SER A 111 1.67 -13.89 -7.42
N PHE A 112 0.75 -13.59 -8.33
CA PHE A 112 -0.47 -14.37 -8.52
C PHE A 112 -0.16 -15.78 -9.02
N SER A 113 0.79 -15.91 -9.95
CA SER A 113 1.18 -17.21 -10.51
C SER A 113 1.80 -18.11 -9.45
N THR A 114 2.66 -17.57 -8.58
CA THR A 114 3.24 -18.34 -7.47
C THR A 114 2.17 -18.75 -6.47
N VAL A 115 1.23 -17.86 -6.13
CA VAL A 115 0.15 -18.13 -5.17
C VAL A 115 -0.82 -19.20 -5.68
N PHE A 116 -1.21 -19.13 -6.95
CA PHE A 116 -2.10 -20.15 -7.54
C PHE A 116 -1.40 -21.51 -7.69
N ALA A 117 -0.13 -21.54 -8.11
CA ALA A 117 0.61 -22.78 -8.29
C ALA A 117 0.77 -23.57 -6.98
N THR A 118 0.95 -22.85 -5.87
CA THR A 118 1.17 -23.43 -4.53
C THR A 118 -0.14 -23.64 -3.75
N GLY A 119 -1.17 -22.81 -3.99
CA GLY A 119 -2.51 -22.99 -3.40
C GLY A 119 -3.28 -24.20 -3.94
N VAL A 120 -2.82 -24.82 -5.04
CA VAL A 120 -3.32 -26.11 -5.55
C VAL A 120 -2.70 -27.29 -4.80
N THR A 121 -1.49 -27.15 -4.26
CA THR A 121 -0.75 -28.24 -3.59
C THR A 121 -0.77 -28.15 -2.06
N ALA A 122 -1.25 -27.05 -1.50
CA ALA A 122 -1.34 -26.86 -0.05
C ALA A 122 -2.35 -27.83 0.60
N ALA A 123 -1.86 -28.66 1.53
CA ALA A 123 -2.69 -29.46 2.42
C ALA A 123 -3.16 -28.59 3.59
N TYR A 124 -4.45 -28.28 3.63
CA TYR A 124 -5.08 -27.51 4.71
C TYR A 124 -5.44 -28.46 5.85
N TRP A 125 -4.81 -28.27 7.01
CA TRP A 125 -5.12 -29.07 8.20
C TRP A 125 -6.05 -28.28 9.11
N THR A 126 -7.15 -28.92 9.50
CA THR A 126 -7.98 -28.45 10.62
C THR A 126 -7.37 -29.02 11.89
N SER A 127 -7.19 -28.20 12.93
CA SER A 127 -6.67 -28.66 14.21
C SER A 127 -7.58 -29.72 14.81
N ALA A 128 -7.08 -30.95 14.95
CA ALA A 128 -7.79 -32.08 15.55
C ALA A 128 -7.79 -32.04 17.10
N VAL A 129 -7.28 -30.97 17.71
CA VAL A 129 -7.19 -30.81 19.17
C VAL A 129 -8.45 -30.11 19.68
N PRO A 130 -9.22 -30.71 20.60
CA PRO A 130 -10.36 -30.04 21.21
C PRO A 130 -9.87 -28.82 22.00
N GLY A 131 -10.27 -27.61 21.60
CA GLY A 131 -9.98 -26.36 22.31
C GLY A 131 -9.09 -25.34 21.58
N ILE A 132 -8.43 -25.72 20.48
CA ILE A 132 -7.69 -24.77 19.61
C ILE A 132 -8.42 -24.65 18.27
N THR A 133 -9.32 -23.67 18.18
CA THR A 133 -10.04 -23.34 16.95
C THR A 133 -9.19 -22.43 16.07
N GLY A 134 -9.00 -22.81 14.81
CA GLY A 134 -8.27 -22.01 13.82
C GLY A 134 -7.91 -22.84 12.60
N CYS A 135 -7.80 -22.20 11.44
CA CYS A 135 -7.28 -22.86 10.25
C CYS A 135 -5.81 -22.50 10.03
N TYR A 136 -5.00 -23.49 9.65
CA TYR A 136 -3.57 -23.32 9.46
C TYR A 136 -3.14 -23.94 8.12
N SER A 137 -2.47 -23.14 7.30
CA SER A 137 -1.79 -23.59 6.08
C SER A 137 -0.29 -23.72 6.34
N SER A 138 0.29 -24.84 5.90
CA SER A 138 1.68 -25.21 6.20
C SER A 138 2.72 -24.56 5.28
N THR A 139 2.33 -23.68 4.36
CA THR A 139 3.19 -23.14 3.29
C THR A 139 3.52 -21.66 3.51
N SER A 140 4.35 -21.36 4.52
CA SER A 140 4.81 -20.00 4.84
C SER A 140 5.74 -19.39 3.78
N PHE A 141 6.42 -20.23 2.99
CA PHE A 141 7.45 -19.80 2.02
C PHE A 141 6.91 -19.08 0.78
N GLN A 142 5.59 -19.06 0.59
CA GLN A 142 4.93 -18.59 -0.62
C GLN A 142 4.99 -17.07 -0.80
N TYR A 143 5.02 -16.32 0.30
CA TYR A 143 4.98 -14.85 0.28
C TYR A 143 6.36 -14.19 0.21
N PHE A 144 7.44 -14.96 0.44
CA PHE A 144 8.82 -14.45 0.40
C PHE A 144 9.14 -13.73 -0.92
N ILE A 145 8.81 -14.37 -2.05
CA ILE A 145 9.07 -13.81 -3.38
C ILE A 145 8.27 -12.53 -3.60
N ALA A 146 7.01 -12.49 -3.15
CA ALA A 146 6.15 -11.32 -3.30
C ALA A 146 6.71 -10.12 -2.51
N PHE A 147 7.14 -10.31 -1.26
CA PHE A 147 7.76 -9.24 -0.46
C PHE A 147 9.12 -8.81 -0.98
N LEU A 148 9.90 -9.74 -1.53
CA LEU A 148 11.16 -9.41 -2.19
C LEU A 148 10.91 -8.50 -3.40
N LEU A 149 9.97 -8.87 -4.27
CA LEU A 149 9.59 -8.04 -5.42
C LEU A 149 9.03 -6.68 -5.00
N LEU A 150 8.18 -6.66 -3.96
CA LEU A 150 7.64 -5.42 -3.38
C LEU A 150 8.76 -4.50 -2.89
N SER A 151 9.72 -5.03 -2.12
CA SER A 151 10.85 -4.25 -1.59
C SER A 151 11.71 -3.66 -2.70
N VAL A 152 11.95 -4.40 -3.79
CA VAL A 152 12.68 -3.91 -4.96
C VAL A 152 11.92 -2.78 -5.64
N PHE A 153 10.59 -2.90 -5.72
CA PHE A 153 9.74 -1.85 -6.29
C PHE A 153 9.72 -0.59 -5.43
N GLU A 154 9.53 -0.72 -4.11
CA GLU A 154 9.59 0.39 -3.15
C GLU A 154 10.95 1.11 -3.19
N LEU A 155 12.05 0.36 -3.26
CA LEU A 155 13.40 0.92 -3.48
C LEU A 155 13.50 1.68 -4.79
N GLY A 156 12.96 1.12 -5.88
CA GLY A 156 12.95 1.79 -7.18
C GLY A 156 12.22 3.14 -7.13
N LEU A 157 11.05 3.18 -6.51
CA LEU A 157 10.28 4.42 -6.29
C LEU A 157 11.03 5.40 -5.38
N MET A 158 11.67 4.92 -4.32
CA MET A 158 12.49 5.74 -3.42
C MET A 158 13.69 6.36 -4.16
N ILE A 159 14.43 5.56 -4.95
CA ILE A 159 15.57 6.03 -5.74
C ILE A 159 15.12 7.06 -6.77
N LEU A 160 14.02 6.79 -7.48
CA LEU A 160 13.43 7.76 -8.39
C LEU A 160 13.14 9.07 -7.63
N THR A 161 12.30 9.04 -6.61
CA THR A 161 11.94 10.26 -5.87
C THR A 161 13.17 11.03 -5.35
N LEU A 162 14.22 10.32 -4.91
CA LEU A 162 15.49 10.92 -4.49
C LEU A 162 16.26 11.57 -5.66
N ILE A 163 16.38 10.91 -6.82
CA ILE A 163 17.05 11.48 -8.01
C ILE A 163 16.39 12.81 -8.37
N ARG A 164 15.05 12.85 -8.41
CA ARG A 164 14.31 14.06 -8.74
C ARG A 164 14.40 15.12 -7.64
N ALA A 165 14.50 14.70 -6.37
CA ALA A 165 14.79 15.58 -5.25
C ALA A 165 16.11 16.32 -5.47
N VAL A 166 17.18 15.56 -5.74
CA VAL A 166 18.55 16.08 -5.91
C VAL A 166 18.67 16.93 -7.17
N GLN A 167 18.06 16.50 -8.28
CA GLN A 167 18.03 17.29 -9.52
C GLN A 167 17.41 18.66 -9.30
N ASN A 168 16.25 18.71 -8.64
CA ASN A 168 15.58 19.98 -8.41
C ASN A 168 16.29 20.83 -7.36
N TRP A 169 16.88 20.22 -6.33
CA TRP A 169 17.70 20.93 -5.33
C TRP A 169 18.92 21.60 -5.95
N ARG A 170 19.55 20.96 -6.95
CA ARG A 170 20.68 21.56 -7.68
C ARG A 170 20.27 22.74 -8.57
N ILE A 171 19.03 22.78 -9.06
CA ILE A 171 18.55 23.79 -10.01
C ILE A 171 17.87 24.97 -9.28
N ASN A 172 17.03 24.68 -8.27
CA ASN A 172 16.30 25.69 -7.52
C ASN A 172 16.05 25.23 -6.07
N SER A 173 16.70 25.89 -5.11
CA SER A 173 16.55 25.65 -3.66
C SER A 173 15.25 26.23 -3.10
N SER A 174 14.10 25.83 -3.65
CA SER A 174 12.82 26.16 -3.03
C SER A 174 12.64 25.33 -1.75
N HIS A 175 12.70 26.00 -0.59
CA HIS A 175 12.57 25.40 0.75
C HIS A 175 11.33 24.49 0.88
N LEU A 176 10.22 24.88 0.25
CA LEU A 176 8.95 24.16 0.28
C LEU A 176 9.01 22.81 -0.45
N TYR A 177 9.73 22.74 -1.57
CA TYR A 177 9.93 21.49 -2.32
C TYR A 177 10.80 20.50 -1.53
N VAL A 178 11.85 20.99 -0.88
CA VAL A 178 12.76 20.16 -0.06
C VAL A 178 12.02 19.54 1.12
N VAL A 179 11.23 20.32 1.86
CA VAL A 179 10.42 19.81 2.97
C VAL A 179 9.41 18.77 2.47
N LEU A 180 8.69 19.07 1.37
CA LEU A 180 7.72 18.15 0.82
C LEU A 180 8.35 16.81 0.43
N VAL A 181 9.50 16.83 -0.23
CA VAL A 181 10.17 15.59 -0.68
C VAL A 181 10.77 14.83 0.50
N ASN A 182 11.32 15.51 1.49
CA ASN A 182 11.89 14.87 2.68
C ASN A 182 10.84 14.05 3.45
N HIS A 183 9.64 14.61 3.63
CA HIS A 183 8.55 13.86 4.26
C HIS A 183 8.14 12.63 3.45
N ASN A 184 8.14 12.72 2.11
CA ASN A 184 7.74 11.60 1.24
C ASN A 184 8.74 10.45 1.28
N ILE A 185 10.03 10.79 1.30
CA ILE A 185 11.10 9.81 1.40
C ILE A 185 10.99 9.05 2.72
N SER A 186 10.60 9.72 3.81
CA SER A 186 10.35 9.04 5.09
C SER A 186 9.24 7.98 4.99
N TYR A 187 8.13 8.26 4.31
CA TYR A 187 7.05 7.28 4.13
C TYR A 187 7.49 6.08 3.28
N TYR A 188 8.23 6.32 2.18
CA TYR A 188 8.79 5.24 1.35
C TYR A 188 9.82 4.40 2.12
N ALA A 189 10.69 5.05 2.89
CA ALA A 189 11.68 4.38 3.71
C ALA A 189 11.01 3.51 4.80
N CYS A 190 9.94 3.99 5.43
CA CYS A 190 9.17 3.19 6.37
C CYS A 190 8.58 1.94 5.72
N GLY A 191 7.91 2.06 4.56
CA GLY A 191 7.35 0.90 3.84
C GLY A 191 8.42 -0.14 3.49
N PHE A 192 9.54 0.34 2.94
CA PHE A 192 10.70 -0.47 2.59
C PHE A 192 11.29 -1.20 3.81
N LEU A 193 11.49 -0.51 4.93
CA LEU A 193 12.02 -1.12 6.16
C LEU A 193 11.11 -2.22 6.70
N PHE A 194 9.78 -2.01 6.66
CA PHE A 194 8.84 -3.06 7.02
C PHE A 194 8.89 -4.24 6.05
N SER A 195 9.03 -4.00 4.74
CA SER A 195 9.16 -5.09 3.75
C SER A 195 10.44 -5.89 3.96
N VAL A 196 11.56 -5.23 4.23
CA VAL A 196 12.85 -5.89 4.58
C VAL A 196 12.73 -6.68 5.87
N THR A 197 12.08 -6.13 6.90
CA THR A 197 11.86 -6.83 8.17
C THR A 197 11.05 -8.12 7.96
N ASN A 198 10.06 -8.08 7.06
CA ASN A 198 9.31 -9.27 6.67
C ASN A 198 10.21 -10.30 5.99
N ILE A 199 11.01 -9.91 5.00
CA ILE A 199 11.97 -10.80 4.30
C ILE A 199 12.96 -11.46 5.28
N ILE A 200 13.53 -10.66 6.19
CA ILE A 200 14.46 -11.16 7.21
C ILE A 200 13.75 -12.16 8.12
N THR A 201 12.51 -11.86 8.52
CA THR A 201 11.74 -12.76 9.39
C THR A 201 11.40 -14.06 8.68
N SER A 202 11.01 -14.01 7.39
CA SER A 202 10.81 -15.19 6.57
C SER A 202 12.05 -16.07 6.43
N LEU A 203 13.25 -15.47 6.47
CA LEU A 203 14.51 -16.20 6.34
C LEU A 203 14.98 -16.79 7.68
N LEU A 204 14.69 -16.11 8.79
CA LEU A 204 15.24 -16.44 10.11
C LEU A 204 14.25 -17.16 11.04
N LEU A 205 12.94 -16.94 10.90
CA LEU A 205 11.91 -17.48 11.79
C LEU A 205 10.79 -18.14 11.01
N GLN A 206 10.91 -19.44 10.76
CA GLN A 206 9.88 -20.26 10.11
C GLN A 206 8.73 -20.61 11.08
N ASN A 207 8.06 -19.59 11.64
CA ASN A 207 7.10 -19.73 12.74
C ASN A 207 5.90 -18.77 12.59
N PHE A 208 4.90 -18.91 13.48
CA PHE A 208 3.66 -18.12 13.57
C PHE A 208 3.82 -16.59 13.48
N TYR A 209 5.01 -16.06 13.78
CA TYR A 209 5.32 -14.63 13.67
C TYR A 209 5.27 -14.13 12.23
N GLU A 210 5.53 -14.98 11.23
CA GLU A 210 5.49 -14.60 9.81
C GLU A 210 4.12 -14.10 9.37
N THR A 211 3.05 -14.87 9.64
CA THR A 211 1.69 -14.52 9.24
C THR A 211 1.25 -13.17 9.81
N ILE A 212 1.55 -12.95 11.09
CA ILE A 212 1.24 -11.70 11.78
C ILE A 212 1.97 -10.54 11.08
N LEU A 213 3.26 -10.67 10.81
CA LEU A 213 4.05 -9.59 10.23
C LEU A 213 3.63 -9.24 8.80
N TYR A 214 3.24 -10.24 7.99
CA TYR A 214 2.69 -10.00 6.65
C TYR A 214 1.37 -9.23 6.70
N ASP A 215 0.46 -9.64 7.59
CA ASP A 215 -0.80 -8.92 7.80
C ASP A 215 -0.52 -7.47 8.26
N PHE A 216 0.53 -7.25 9.07
CA PHE A 216 0.94 -5.92 9.52
C PHE A 216 1.50 -5.09 8.36
N GLN A 217 2.27 -5.69 7.45
CA GLN A 217 2.78 -5.02 6.25
C GLN A 217 1.66 -4.40 5.43
N PHE A 218 0.61 -5.17 5.11
CA PHE A 218 -0.49 -4.70 4.26
C PHE A 218 -1.21 -3.51 4.87
N ILE A 219 -1.46 -3.57 6.18
CA ILE A 219 -2.13 -2.50 6.91
C ILE A 219 -1.22 -1.26 6.99
N MET A 220 0.06 -1.45 7.31
CA MET A 220 1.02 -0.34 7.39
C MET A 220 1.18 0.37 6.05
N LEU A 221 1.30 -0.37 4.94
CA LEU A 221 1.41 0.20 3.60
C LEU A 221 0.19 1.07 3.25
N ALA A 222 -1.02 0.60 3.58
CA ALA A 222 -2.26 1.35 3.39
C ALA A 222 -2.33 2.62 4.26
N ILE A 223 -1.92 2.53 5.53
CA ILE A 223 -1.86 3.68 6.44
C ILE A 223 -0.84 4.71 5.95
N LEU A 224 0.35 4.26 5.57
CA LEU A 224 1.40 5.13 5.02
C LEU A 224 0.89 5.85 3.77
N ALA A 225 0.29 5.13 2.82
CA ALA A 225 -0.26 5.71 1.60
C ALA A 225 -1.36 6.76 1.88
N THR A 226 -2.29 6.46 2.80
CA THR A 226 -3.40 7.37 3.13
C THR A 226 -2.94 8.62 3.89
N ARG A 227 -2.09 8.47 4.91
CA ARG A 227 -1.48 9.60 5.67
C ARG A 227 -0.68 10.52 4.76
N MET A 228 0.11 9.92 3.89
CA MET A 228 0.95 10.62 2.92
C MET A 228 0.12 11.44 1.92
N HIS A 229 -1.05 10.95 1.52
CA HIS A 229 -1.99 11.68 0.66
C HIS A 229 -2.68 12.82 1.42
N LEU A 230 -3.17 12.56 2.62
CA LEU A 230 -3.88 13.54 3.45
C LEU A 230 -2.97 14.74 3.79
N HIS A 231 -1.74 14.48 4.24
CA HIS A 231 -0.76 15.51 4.55
C HIS A 231 -0.47 16.42 3.34
N LEU A 232 -0.33 15.84 2.15
CA LEU A 232 -0.14 16.62 0.92
C LEU A 232 -1.34 17.53 0.62
N TRP A 233 -2.55 17.02 0.81
CA TRP A 233 -3.75 17.80 0.60
C TRP A 233 -3.83 18.99 1.56
N GLN A 234 -3.49 18.80 2.84
CA GLN A 234 -3.46 19.89 3.83
C GLN A 234 -2.45 20.97 3.47
N VAL A 235 -1.23 20.58 3.07
CA VAL A 235 -0.19 21.52 2.62
C VAL A 235 -0.67 22.33 1.41
N ASN A 236 -1.44 21.73 0.51
CA ASN A 236 -2.01 22.44 -0.64
C ASN A 236 -3.17 23.37 -0.25
N GLN A 237 -3.92 23.06 0.82
CA GLN A 237 -5.03 23.89 1.30
C GLN A 237 -4.62 25.08 2.15
N HIS A 238 -3.43 25.05 2.73
CA HIS A 238 -2.83 26.20 3.40
C HIS A 238 -1.77 26.85 2.49
N PRO A 239 -2.15 27.61 1.44
CA PRO A 239 -1.22 28.55 0.86
C PRO A 239 -1.01 29.61 1.93
N HIS A 240 0.15 29.59 2.59
CA HIS A 240 0.59 30.72 3.40
C HIS A 240 0.53 31.96 2.51
N GLY A 241 -0.37 32.88 2.86
CA GLY A 241 -0.47 34.19 2.25
C GLY A 241 0.81 34.96 2.55
N SER A 242 1.77 34.88 1.64
CA SER A 242 2.77 35.90 1.29
C SER A 242 3.86 35.24 0.45
N THR A 243 3.68 35.29 -0.87
CA THR A 243 4.61 35.86 -1.85
C THR A 243 4.36 35.16 -3.19
N SER A 244 3.82 35.95 -4.10
CA SER A 244 3.60 35.77 -5.53
C SER A 244 4.62 34.88 -6.25
N ASN A 245 4.14 33.74 -6.77
CA ASN A 245 4.37 33.15 -8.11
C ASN A 245 4.10 31.63 -8.05
N LEU A 246 2.88 31.30 -7.63
CA LEU A 246 2.38 29.94 -7.52
C LEU A 246 2.26 29.32 -8.91
N VAL A 247 3.18 28.42 -9.26
CA VAL A 247 2.90 27.40 -10.28
C VAL A 247 1.81 26.51 -9.71
N HIS A 248 0.59 26.82 -10.11
CA HIS A 248 -0.59 26.00 -9.90
C HIS A 248 -0.37 24.68 -10.65
N VAL A 249 -0.08 23.58 -9.93
CA VAL A 249 -0.33 22.24 -10.47
C VAL A 249 -1.59 21.74 -9.79
N PRO A 250 -2.78 22.06 -10.33
CA PRO A 250 -3.99 21.44 -9.84
C PRO A 250 -3.94 19.95 -10.21
N MET A 251 -4.12 19.10 -9.20
CA MET A 251 -4.22 17.64 -9.33
C MET A 251 -5.54 17.20 -10.00
N SER A 252 -6.22 18.12 -10.71
CA SER A 252 -7.49 17.91 -11.42
C SER A 252 -7.33 17.49 -12.88
N ASP A 253 -6.15 17.65 -13.49
CA ASP A 253 -5.97 17.34 -14.91
C ASP A 253 -5.37 15.94 -15.10
N ILE A 254 -6.12 14.92 -14.66
CA ILE A 254 -6.04 13.55 -15.20
C ILE A 254 -7.27 13.37 -16.09
N SER A 255 -7.31 14.17 -17.16
CA SER A 255 -8.18 13.90 -18.30
C SER A 255 -7.45 12.91 -19.19
N PHE A 256 -7.98 11.69 -19.30
CA PHE A 256 -7.59 10.76 -20.34
C PHE A 256 -8.09 11.33 -21.68
N THR A 257 -7.25 12.10 -22.36
CA THR A 257 -7.51 12.45 -23.77
C THR A 257 -7.14 11.24 -24.62
N ASN A 258 -8.16 10.62 -25.22
CA ASN A 258 -8.04 9.63 -26.27
C ASN A 258 -7.12 10.14 -27.39
N PRO A 259 -6.24 9.29 -27.96
CA PRO A 259 -5.59 9.63 -29.22
C PRO A 259 -6.62 9.48 -30.33
N THR A 260 -6.98 10.59 -30.98
CA THR A 260 -7.61 10.56 -32.30
C THR A 260 -6.65 11.12 -33.33
N VAL A 261 -6.48 10.30 -34.37
CA VAL A 261 -5.80 10.45 -35.66
C VAL A 261 -4.30 10.19 -35.65
#